data_AF-A0A4W5Q7P6-F1
#
_entry.id   AF-A0A4W5Q7P6-F1
#
_cell.length_a   1.000
_cell.length_b   1.000
_cell.length_c   1.000
_cell.angle_alpha   90.00
_cell.angle_beta   90.00
_cell.angle_gamma   90.00
#
_symmetry.space_group_name_H-M   'P 1'
#
loop_
_entity.id
_entity.type
_entity.pdbx_description
1 polymer ?
#
loop_
_entity_poly.entity_id
_entity_poly.type
_entity_poly.pdbx_seq_one_letter_code
_entity_poly.pdbx_strand_id
1 'polypeptide(L)'
;MEDTFTCSPATFSQVFGRQGQLMQATVQSLNSLNDQIAHFMVTRPGTLSREDEAFMPEKRDTLKESMALMRHLLMDAQGKILKMMEDNKQLAQRIDGAIQSASQEVTNLRSELSATSRRLAELGASSPPSPLENNHQHHQHNHHDHDSLRYRGELHTVCVCVCGVCVC
;
A
#
# COMPACT_ATOMS: atom_id res chain seq x y z
N MET A 1 -16.58 10.63 -21.61
CA MET A 1 -15.21 10.21 -21.26
C MET A 1 -15.38 9.25 -20.11
N GLU A 2 -15.45 7.95 -20.41
CA GLU A 2 -15.47 6.90 -19.40
C GLU A 2 -14.03 6.70 -18.97
N ASP A 3 -13.67 7.23 -17.80
CA ASP A 3 -12.40 6.93 -17.15
C ASP A 3 -12.43 5.46 -16.73
N THR A 4 -12.09 4.60 -17.68
CA THR A 4 -11.70 3.23 -17.42
C THR A 4 -10.42 3.31 -16.62
N PHE A 5 -10.54 3.39 -15.29
CA PHE A 5 -9.41 3.25 -14.38
C PHE A 5 -8.87 1.83 -14.55
N THR A 6 -7.95 1.67 -15.49
CA THR A 6 -7.11 0.48 -15.61
C THR A 6 -6.25 0.44 -14.35
N CYS A 7 -6.79 -0.20 -13.32
CA CYS A 7 -6.08 -0.43 -12.10
C CYS A 7 -4.90 -1.36 -12.42
N SER A 8 -3.72 -0.78 -12.63
CA SER A 8 -2.50 -1.56 -12.67
C SER A 8 -2.33 -2.19 -11.28
N PRO A 9 -2.07 -3.50 -11.17
CA PRO A 9 -1.86 -4.14 -9.88
C PRO A 9 -0.57 -3.59 -9.28
N ALA A 10 -0.70 -2.57 -8.44
CA ALA A 10 0.39 -1.93 -7.73
C ALA A 10 0.42 -2.52 -6.33
N THR A 11 1.57 -3.07 -5.93
CA THR A 11 1.72 -3.61 -4.58
C THR A 11 1.76 -2.48 -3.55
N PHE A 12 1.43 -2.78 -2.29
CA PHE A 12 1.53 -1.80 -1.21
C PHE A 12 2.97 -1.25 -1.12
N SER A 13 3.98 -2.12 -1.27
CA SER A 13 5.38 -1.68 -1.24
C SER A 13 5.73 -0.68 -2.35
N GLN A 14 5.09 -0.76 -3.52
CA GLN A 14 5.27 0.22 -4.59
C GLN A 14 4.62 1.57 -4.25
N VAL A 15 3.40 1.56 -3.69
CA VAL A 15 2.69 2.78 -3.29
C VAL A 15 3.44 3.50 -2.18
N PHE A 16 3.81 2.78 -1.12
CA PHE A 16 4.60 3.34 -0.01
C PHE A 16 6.01 3.73 -0.45
N GLY A 17 6.60 3.04 -1.43
CA GLY A 17 7.86 3.45 -2.05
C GLY A 17 7.77 4.82 -2.73
N ARG A 18 6.71 5.05 -3.53
CA ARG A 18 6.46 6.37 -4.15
C ARG A 18 6.16 7.44 -3.12
N GLN A 19 5.33 7.13 -2.11
CA GLN A 19 5.03 8.06 -1.02
C GLN A 19 6.31 8.44 -0.24
N GLY A 20 7.20 7.48 0.00
CA GLY A 20 8.49 7.73 0.64
C GLY A 20 9.38 8.68 -0.16
N GLN A 21 9.39 8.58 -1.50
CA GLN A 21 10.11 9.52 -2.35
C GLN A 21 9.58 10.95 -2.21
N LEU A 22 8.25 11.12 -2.13
CA LEU A 22 7.64 12.43 -1.91
C LEU A 22 8.01 13.02 -0.54
N MET A 23 8.02 12.20 0.50
CA MET A 23 8.44 12.62 1.85
C MET A 23 9.93 12.98 1.95
N GLN A 24 10.77 12.47 1.04
CA GLN A 24 12.19 12.76 1.02
C GLN A 24 12.47 14.26 0.81
N ALA A 25 11.64 14.96 0.03
CA ALA A 25 11.76 16.42 -0.17
C ALA A 25 11.54 17.20 1.14
N THR A 26 10.60 16.75 1.99
CA THR A 26 10.38 17.33 3.31
C THR A 26 11.61 17.14 4.20
N VAL A 27 12.19 15.95 4.25
CA VAL A 27 13.41 15.67 5.04
C VAL A 27 14.58 16.53 4.56
N GLN A 28 14.78 16.66 3.25
CA GLN A 28 15.82 17.52 2.68
C GLN A 28 15.63 18.99 3.04
N SER A 29 14.38 19.47 3.03
CA SER A 29 14.07 20.86 3.40
C SER A 29 14.41 21.14 4.86
N LEU A 30 14.08 20.20 5.76
CA LEU A 30 14.44 20.28 7.17
C LEU A 30 15.96 20.24 7.36
N ASN A 31 16.69 19.40 6.59
CA ASN A 31 18.15 19.32 6.66
C ASN A 31 18.80 20.64 6.23
N SER A 32 18.38 21.21 5.10
CA SER A 32 18.87 22.49 4.62
C SER A 32 18.61 23.62 5.64
N LEU A 33 17.43 23.65 6.25
CA LEU A 33 17.11 24.62 7.29
C LEU A 33 18.02 24.44 8.52
N ASN A 34 18.23 23.18 8.95
CA ASN A 34 19.13 22.88 10.05
C ASN A 34 20.55 23.37 9.73
N ASP A 35 21.08 23.12 8.54
CA ASP A 35 22.43 23.56 8.14
C ASP A 35 22.56 25.09 8.11
N GLN A 36 21.52 25.79 7.63
CA GLN A 36 21.48 27.26 7.66
C GLN A 36 21.55 27.81 9.09
N ILE A 37 20.85 27.19 10.04
CA ILE A 37 20.91 27.57 11.46
C ILE A 37 22.30 27.28 12.03
N ALA A 38 22.90 26.13 11.70
CA ALA A 38 24.28 25.79 12.13
C ALA A 38 25.27 26.84 11.64
N HIS A 39 25.21 27.16 10.35
CA HIS A 39 26.09 28.15 9.74
C HIS A 39 25.89 29.52 10.38
N PHE A 40 24.65 29.94 10.61
CA PHE A 40 24.37 31.21 11.27
C PHE A 40 24.94 31.25 12.71
N MET A 41 24.80 30.17 13.47
CA MET A 41 25.35 30.07 14.84
C MET A 41 26.89 30.14 14.88
N VAL A 42 27.57 29.65 13.86
CA VAL A 42 29.05 29.64 13.77
C VAL A 42 29.58 30.95 13.21
N THR A 43 28.94 31.49 12.16
CA THR A 43 29.46 32.62 11.39
C THR A 43 29.03 33.98 11.95
N ARG A 44 27.93 34.05 12.71
CA ARG A 44 27.42 35.31 13.27
C ARG A 44 27.58 35.38 14.80
N PRO A 45 28.78 35.73 15.25
CA PRO A 45 28.91 36.69 16.35
C PRO A 45 29.51 38.05 15.92
N GLY A 46 30.03 38.20 14.69
CA GLY A 46 30.86 39.35 14.30
C GLY A 46 30.18 40.56 13.64
N THR A 47 28.96 40.43 13.12
CA THR A 47 28.31 41.52 12.33
C THR A 47 27.34 42.40 13.12
N LEU A 48 27.20 42.17 14.43
CA LEU A 48 26.45 43.03 15.35
C LEU A 48 27.38 43.86 16.25
N SER A 49 28.69 43.78 16.03
CA SER A 49 29.66 44.41 16.90
C SER A 49 30.16 45.72 16.30
N ARG A 50 29.53 46.82 16.70
CA ARG A 50 30.29 48.04 16.97
C ARG A 50 29.70 48.93 18.07
N GLU A 51 28.41 48.78 18.44
CA GLU A 51 27.80 49.76 19.34
C GLU A 51 27.12 49.20 20.62
N ASP A 52 27.07 47.89 20.87
CA ASP A 52 26.28 47.37 22.01
C ASP A 52 26.88 46.14 22.76
N GLU A 53 28.21 46.04 22.82
CA GLU A 53 28.93 44.86 23.36
C GLU A 53 28.86 44.69 24.90
N ALA A 54 28.39 45.69 25.67
CA ALA A 54 28.40 45.60 27.14
C ALA A 54 27.06 45.14 27.76
N PHE A 55 25.93 45.27 27.04
CA PHE A 55 24.58 45.04 27.59
C PHE A 55 23.80 43.90 26.91
N MET A 56 24.33 43.31 25.83
CA MET A 56 23.65 42.26 25.05
C MET A 56 24.24 40.82 25.14
N PRO A 57 25.02 40.39 26.16
CA PRO A 57 25.45 38.99 26.24
C PRO A 57 24.28 38.04 26.55
N GLU A 58 23.38 38.41 27.48
CA GLU A 58 22.26 37.56 27.90
C GLU A 58 21.28 37.26 26.75
N LYS A 59 20.88 38.26 25.96
CA LYS A 59 19.98 38.05 24.82
C LYS A 59 20.63 37.23 23.69
N ARG A 60 21.95 37.37 23.51
CA ARG A 60 22.72 36.57 22.55
C ARG A 60 22.75 35.10 22.98
N ASP A 61 22.95 34.84 24.27
CA ASP A 61 22.94 33.49 24.82
C ASP A 61 21.54 32.87 24.73
N THR A 62 20.49 33.60 25.09
CA THR A 62 19.09 33.15 24.90
C THR A 62 18.75 32.84 23.45
N LEU A 63 19.21 33.66 22.50
CA LEU A 63 19.02 33.38 21.07
C LEU A 63 19.79 32.13 20.63
N LYS A 64 21.01 31.93 21.13
CA LYS A 64 21.83 30.75 20.86
C LYS A 64 21.19 29.48 21.42
N GLU A 65 20.63 29.54 22.63
CA GLU A 65 19.85 28.45 23.24
C GLU A 65 18.58 28.15 22.44
N SER A 66 17.85 29.19 22.03
CA SER A 66 16.63 29.06 21.21
C SER A 66 16.93 28.41 19.85
N MET A 67 18.02 28.80 19.18
CA MET A 67 18.44 28.18 17.93
C MET A 67 18.95 26.75 18.13
N ALA A 68 19.68 26.48 19.22
CA ALA A 68 20.08 25.11 19.55
C ALA A 68 18.87 24.20 19.78
N LEU A 69 17.82 24.68 20.47
CA LEU A 69 16.57 23.96 20.63
C LEU A 69 15.87 23.73 19.29
N MET A 70 15.78 24.76 18.44
CA MET A 70 15.18 24.63 17.10
C MET A 70 15.87 23.55 16.27
N ARG A 71 17.20 23.45 16.32
CA ARG A 71 17.96 22.38 15.66
C ARG A 71 17.60 20.99 16.19
N HIS A 72 17.50 20.83 17.50
CA HIS A 72 17.10 19.55 18.10
C HIS A 72 15.70 19.13 17.65
N LEU A 73 14.75 20.06 17.62
CA LEU A 73 13.39 19.80 17.13
C LEU A 73 13.38 19.41 15.64
N LEU A 74 14.19 20.08 14.81
CA LEU A 74 14.32 19.74 13.38
C LEU A 74 14.91 18.35 13.19
N MET A 75 15.97 18.00 13.92
CA MET A 75 16.58 16.66 13.84
C MET A 75 15.65 15.55 14.35
N ASP A 76 14.93 15.78 15.45
CA ASP A 76 13.94 14.82 15.96
C ASP A 76 12.79 14.61 14.97
N ALA A 77 12.28 15.69 14.37
CA ALA A 77 11.25 15.61 13.33
C ALA A 77 11.73 14.81 12.11
N GLN A 78 12.96 15.07 11.62
CA GLN A 78 13.56 14.29 10.53
C GLN A 78 13.66 12.81 10.88
N GLY A 79 14.15 12.49 12.09
CA GLY A 79 14.28 11.12 12.57
C GLY A 79 12.94 10.39 12.61
N LYS A 80 11.88 11.06 13.11
CA LYS A 80 10.52 10.52 13.13
C LYS A 80 9.97 10.27 11.74
N ILE A 81 10.18 11.20 10.80
CA ILE A 81 9.73 11.06 9.41
C ILE A 81 10.42 9.86 8.75
N LEU A 82 11.75 9.76 8.87
CA LEU A 82 12.52 8.64 8.31
C LEU A 82 12.09 7.29 8.90
N LYS A 83 11.90 7.24 10.23
CA LYS A 83 11.40 6.04 10.90
C LYS A 83 10.03 5.63 10.38
N MET A 84 9.10 6.58 10.27
CA MET A 84 7.76 6.32 9.74
C MET A 84 7.80 5.81 8.30
N MET A 85 8.69 6.35 7.45
CA MET A 85 8.87 5.87 6.08
C MET A 85 9.33 4.41 6.04
N GLU A 86 10.28 4.04 6.89
CA GLU A 86 10.80 2.68 6.96
C GLU A 86 9.76 1.71 7.57
N ASP A 87 9.08 2.12 8.64
CA ASP A 87 8.02 1.32 9.26
C ASP A 87 6.89 1.02 8.26
N ASN A 88 6.46 2.03 7.49
CA ASN A 88 5.45 1.88 6.45
C ASN A 88 5.93 0.98 5.31
N LYS A 89 7.20 1.10 4.89
CA LYS A 89 7.78 0.24 3.86
C LYS A 89 7.78 -1.23 4.30
N GLN A 90 8.17 -1.51 5.55
CA GLN A 90 8.14 -2.87 6.10
C GLN A 90 6.71 -3.41 6.23
N LEU A 91 5.78 -2.58 6.70
CA LEU A 91 4.36 -2.94 6.78
C LEU A 91 3.82 -3.30 5.39
N ALA A 92 4.13 -2.48 4.39
CA ALA A 92 3.71 -2.69 3.02
C ALA A 92 4.24 -4.01 2.44
N GLN A 93 5.51 -4.34 2.67
CA GLN A 93 6.09 -5.62 2.27
C GLN A 93 5.41 -6.83 2.94
N ARG A 94 5.04 -6.71 4.22
CA ARG A 94 4.30 -7.77 4.92
C ARG A 94 2.90 -7.97 4.34
N ILE A 95 2.20 -6.88 4.03
CA ILE A 95 0.88 -6.95 3.40
C ILE A 95 0.98 -7.64 2.03
N ASP A 96 1.95 -7.25 1.21
CA ASP A 96 2.18 -7.88 -0.09
C ASP A 96 2.44 -9.39 0.04
N GLY A 97 3.26 -9.80 1.01
CA GLY A 97 3.53 -11.22 1.28
C GLY A 97 2.29 -11.98 1.77
N ALA A 98 1.47 -11.37 2.62
CA ALA A 98 0.22 -11.97 3.10
C ALA A 98 -0.81 -12.14 1.97
N ILE A 99 -0.94 -11.15 1.09
CA ILE A 99 -1.82 -11.22 -0.09
C ILE A 99 -1.37 -12.33 -1.05
N GLN A 100 -0.06 -12.43 -1.31
CA GLN A 100 0.49 -13.49 -2.15
C GLN A 100 0.24 -14.88 -1.54
N SER A 101 0.45 -15.02 -0.23
CA SER A 101 0.21 -16.27 0.49
C SER A 101 -1.27 -16.69 0.41
N ALA A 102 -2.19 -15.77 0.69
CA ALA A 102 -3.63 -16.02 0.58
C ALA A 102 -4.05 -16.37 -0.86
N SER A 103 -3.49 -15.69 -1.86
CA SER A 103 -3.75 -15.99 -3.28
C SER A 103 -3.28 -17.39 -3.67
N GLN A 104 -2.15 -17.82 -3.13
CA GLN A 104 -1.64 -19.18 -3.31
C GLN A 104 -2.55 -20.22 -2.65
N GLU A 105 -3.02 -19.96 -1.43
CA GLU A 105 -3.97 -20.84 -0.73
C GLU A 105 -5.28 -21.01 -1.53
N VAL A 106 -5.85 -19.93 -2.06
CA VAL A 106 -7.04 -19.99 -2.92
C VAL A 106 -6.79 -20.81 -4.18
N THR A 107 -5.60 -20.66 -4.79
CA THR A 107 -5.21 -21.46 -5.96
C THR A 107 -5.12 -22.94 -5.62
N ASN A 108 -4.53 -23.28 -4.47
CA ASN A 108 -4.44 -24.65 -3.98
C ASN A 108 -5.83 -25.24 -3.75
N LEU A 109 -6.71 -24.53 -3.02
CA LEU A 109 -8.09 -24.97 -2.77
C LEU A 109 -8.88 -25.19 -4.07
N ARG A 110 -8.74 -24.29 -5.05
CA ARG A 110 -9.36 -24.46 -6.37
C ARG A 110 -8.87 -25.73 -7.08
N SER A 111 -7.58 -26.05 -6.96
CA SER A 111 -7.00 -27.26 -7.54
C SER A 111 -7.52 -28.53 -6.86
N GLU A 112 -7.64 -28.53 -5.53
CA GLU A 112 -8.18 -29.65 -4.74
C GLU A 112 -9.67 -29.87 -5.02
N LEU A 113 -10.45 -28.79 -5.09
CA LEU A 113 -11.87 -28.85 -5.45
C LEU A 113 -12.06 -29.39 -6.87
N SER A 114 -11.25 -28.94 -7.83
CA SER A 114 -11.29 -29.44 -9.21
C SER A 114 -10.92 -30.91 -9.29
N ALA A 115 -9.92 -31.36 -8.53
CA ALA A 115 -9.56 -32.77 -8.44
C ALA A 115 -10.69 -33.61 -7.83
N THR A 116 -11.35 -33.10 -6.79
CA THR A 116 -12.48 -33.76 -6.13
C THR A 116 -13.69 -33.84 -7.05
N SER A 117 -14.02 -32.74 -7.75
CA SER A 117 -15.11 -32.68 -8.72
C SER A 117 -14.92 -33.69 -9.86
N ARG A 118 -13.70 -33.85 -10.39
CA ARG A 118 -13.40 -34.89 -11.38
C ARG A 118 -13.64 -36.30 -10.85
N ARG A 119 -13.15 -36.61 -9.64
CA ARG A 119 -13.38 -37.92 -9.00
C ARG A 119 -14.86 -38.21 -8.78
N LEU A 120 -15.66 -37.21 -8.38
CA LEU A 120 -17.11 -37.36 -8.23
C LEU A 120 -17.80 -37.66 -9.57
N ALA A 121 -17.38 -37.00 -10.66
CA ALA A 121 -17.92 -37.27 -11.99
C ALA A 121 -17.60 -38.70 -12.46
N GLU A 122 -16.40 -39.22 -12.17
CA GLU A 122 -16.00 -40.59 -12.47
C GLU A 122 -16.85 -41.61 -11.69
N LEU A 123 -17.13 -41.35 -10.41
CA LEU A 123 -17.99 -42.21 -9.59
C LEU A 123 -19.45 -42.20 -10.08
N GLY A 124 -19.98 -41.04 -10.50
CA GLY A 124 -21.33 -40.95 -11.07
C GLY A 124 -21.46 -41.66 -12.42
N ALA A 125 -20.41 -41.64 -13.25
CA ALA A 125 -20.37 -42.35 -14.53
C ALA A 125 -20.24 -43.88 -14.40
N SER A 126 -19.90 -44.39 -13.21
CA SER A 126 -19.80 -45.83 -12.93
C SER A 126 -21.14 -46.50 -12.58
N SER A 127 -22.25 -45.74 -12.61
CA SER A 127 -23.61 -46.28 -12.53
C SER A 127 -23.93 -47.03 -13.82
N PRO A 128 -24.31 -48.33 -13.79
CA PRO A 128 -24.67 -49.04 -15.01
C PRO A 128 -25.90 -48.38 -15.66
N PRO A 129 -25.99 -48.30 -17.00
CA PRO A 129 -27.22 -47.89 -17.65
C PRO A 129 -28.31 -48.89 -17.26
N SER A 130 -29.35 -48.41 -16.57
CA SER A 130 -30.57 -49.18 -16.32
C SER A 130 -31.12 -49.67 -17.67
N PRO A 131 -31.33 -50.98 -17.90
CA PRO A 131 -31.64 -51.52 -19.23
C PRO A 131 -33.05 -51.23 -19.77
N LEU A 132 -33.82 -50.32 -19.17
CA LEU A 132 -35.25 -50.18 -19.46
C LEU A 132 -35.66 -48.71 -19.51
N GLU A 133 -35.31 -48.01 -20.58
CA GLU A 133 -36.13 -46.91 -21.12
C GLU A 133 -35.73 -46.64 -22.58
N ASN A 134 -35.91 -47.67 -23.39
CA ASN A 134 -36.04 -47.48 -24.83
C ASN A 134 -37.52 -47.22 -25.10
N ASN A 135 -37.80 -46.14 -25.84
CA ASN A 135 -39.10 -45.74 -26.39
C ASN A 135 -39.95 -44.84 -25.46
N HIS A 136 -39.78 -43.52 -25.56
CA HIS A 136 -40.87 -42.60 -25.90
C HIS A 136 -40.33 -41.26 -26.43
N GLN A 137 -40.64 -41.04 -27.71
CA GLN A 137 -41.12 -39.78 -28.28
C GLN A 137 -40.27 -38.50 -28.11
N HIS A 138 -39.56 -38.22 -29.19
CA HIS A 138 -39.46 -36.91 -29.84
C HIS A 138 -40.66 -35.97 -29.53
N HIS A 139 -40.52 -35.08 -28.56
CA HIS A 139 -41.32 -33.86 -28.48
C HIS A 139 -40.47 -32.70 -27.99
N GLN A 140 -40.23 -31.79 -28.94
CA GLN A 140 -39.80 -30.42 -28.73
C GLN A 140 -40.54 -29.83 -27.53
N HIS A 141 -39.82 -29.46 -26.48
CA HIS A 141 -40.25 -28.41 -25.55
C HIS A 141 -39.10 -27.42 -25.39
N ASN A 142 -39.19 -26.42 -26.25
CA ASN A 142 -38.58 -25.12 -26.11
C ASN A 142 -39.00 -24.54 -24.75
N HIS A 143 -38.16 -24.66 -23.71
CA HIS A 143 -38.42 -24.05 -22.41
C HIS A 143 -37.15 -23.40 -21.86
N HIS A 144 -37.05 -22.10 -22.14
CA HIS A 144 -36.42 -21.07 -21.31
C HIS A 144 -35.05 -21.41 -20.68
N ASP A 145 -33.99 -21.27 -21.48
CA ASP A 145 -32.62 -20.97 -21.02
C ASP A 145 -32.51 -19.50 -20.57
N HIS A 146 -33.42 -19.06 -19.71
CA HIS A 146 -33.33 -17.77 -19.04
C HIS A 146 -33.20 -18.04 -17.55
N ASP A 147 -32.05 -17.65 -17.01
CA ASP A 147 -31.90 -17.20 -15.63
C ASP A 147 -31.46 -18.20 -14.55
N SER A 148 -30.38 -18.96 -14.80
CA SER A 148 -29.58 -19.47 -13.67
C SER A 148 -28.11 -19.70 -14.02
N LEU A 149 -27.26 -19.04 -13.23
CA LEU A 149 -25.82 -19.25 -13.10
C LEU A 149 -24.89 -18.45 -14.04
N ARG A 150 -25.27 -17.19 -14.33
CA ARG A 150 -24.28 -16.09 -14.30
C ARG A 150 -23.94 -15.71 -12.85
N TYR A 151 -23.62 -16.70 -12.00
CA TYR A 151 -22.69 -16.48 -10.90
C TYR A 151 -21.27 -16.46 -11.51
N ARG A 152 -21.04 -15.49 -12.40
CA ARG A 152 -19.71 -14.91 -12.54
C ARG A 152 -19.54 -14.20 -11.21
N GLY A 153 -19.06 -14.93 -10.20
CA GLY A 153 -18.55 -14.34 -8.98
C GLY A 153 -17.49 -13.37 -9.46
N GLU A 154 -17.88 -12.10 -9.57
CA GLU A 154 -16.98 -10.99 -9.69
C GLU A 154 -15.96 -11.26 -8.60
N LEU A 155 -14.74 -11.57 -9.04
CA LEU A 155 -13.59 -11.52 -8.18
C LEU A 155 -13.55 -10.02 -7.81
N HIS A 156 -14.29 -9.63 -6.77
CA HIS A 156 -14.12 -8.37 -6.11
C HIS A 156 -12.71 -8.47 -5.55
N THR A 157 -11.75 -8.11 -6.40
CA THR A 157 -10.44 -7.74 -5.92
C THR A 157 -10.74 -6.64 -4.92
N VAL A 158 -10.50 -6.93 -3.64
CA VAL A 158 -10.74 -5.99 -2.57
C VAL A 158 -9.70 -4.90 -2.75
N CYS A 159 -10.01 -3.94 -3.61
CA CYS A 159 -9.08 -2.88 -3.94
C CYS A 159 -9.13 -1.88 -2.79
N VAL A 160 -8.03 -1.78 -2.06
CA VAL A 160 -7.88 -0.80 -1.00
C VAL A 160 -7.26 0.45 -1.61
N CYS A 161 -7.95 1.58 -1.54
CA CYS A 161 -7.40 2.86 -1.97
C CYS A 161 -6.44 3.40 -0.91
N VAL A 162 -5.15 3.46 -1.22
CA VAL A 162 -4.13 4.12 -0.39
C VAL A 162 -3.58 5.31 -1.15
N CYS A 163 -3.72 6.52 -0.61
CA CYS A 163 -3.23 7.77 -1.23
C CYS A 163 -3.72 7.99 -2.69
N GLY A 164 -4.95 7.56 -3.02
CA GLY A 164 -5.52 7.71 -4.37
C GLY A 164 -5.10 6.65 -5.38
N VAL A 165 -4.33 5.64 -4.97
CA VAL A 165 -3.99 4.47 -5.80
C VAL A 165 -4.82 3.28 -5.35
N CYS A 166 -5.53 2.66 -6.29
CA CYS A 166 -6.20 1.38 -6.06
C CYS A 166 -5.14 0.28 -5.96
N VAL A 167 -5.04 -0.37 -4.79
CA VAL A 167 -4.19 -1.55 -4.60
C VAL A 167 -5.06 -2.78 -4.68
N CYS A 168 -4.80 -3.57 -5.73
CA CYS A 168 -5.40 -4.83 -6.10
C CYS A 168 -4.22 -5.83 -6.27
#